data_AF-A0A7C8YF97-F1
#
_entry.id   AF-A0A7C8YF97-F1
#
_cell.length_a   1.000
_cell.length_b   1.000
_cell.length_c   1.000
_cell.angle_alpha   90.00
_cell.angle_beta   90.00
_cell.angle_gamma   90.00
#
_symmetry.space_group_name_H-M   'P 1'
#
loop_
_entity.id
_entity.type
_entity.pdbx_description
1 polymer ?
#
loop_
_entity_poly.entity_id
_entity_poly.type
_entity_poly.pdbx_seq_one_letter_code
_entity_poly.pdbx_strand_id
1 'polypeptide(L)'
;WLNILAELLQFGDREFYKDWWNARTFEEYWRMWNMPVHKWMVRHCYFPCLRNGVPKGIAVLIAFLISAIFHELCIAVPCHMFRLWAFLGIMFQVPLVVITNFIQRKFQNSMETE
;
A
#
# COMPACT_ATOMS: atom_id res chain seq x y z
N TRP A 1 -14.56 -8.94 10.51
CA TRP A 1 -15.39 -9.76 9.60
C TRP A 1 -14.57 -10.88 8.94
N LEU A 2 -13.37 -10.60 8.40
CA LEU A 2 -12.51 -11.62 7.77
C LEU A 2 -12.24 -12.85 8.65
N ASN A 3 -12.01 -12.67 9.95
CA ASN A 3 -11.85 -13.80 10.89
C ASN A 3 -13.11 -14.68 10.99
N ILE A 4 -14.30 -14.09 10.95
CA ILE A 4 -15.57 -14.85 11.00
C ILE A 4 -15.69 -15.68 9.72
N LEU A 5 -15.43 -15.09 8.55
CA LEU A 5 -15.44 -15.84 7.30
C LEU A 5 -14.37 -16.93 7.26
N ALA A 6 -13.18 -16.67 7.79
CA ALA A 6 -12.12 -17.66 7.86
C ALA A 6 -12.53 -18.86 8.72
N GLU A 7 -13.21 -18.63 9.85
CA GLU A 7 -13.75 -19.70 10.69
C GLU A 7 -14.83 -20.51 9.95
N LEU A 8 -15.79 -19.83 9.31
CA LEU A 8 -16.86 -20.47 8.55
C LEU A 8 -16.34 -21.31 7.36
N LEU A 9 -15.28 -20.84 6.71
CA LEU A 9 -14.65 -21.51 5.56
C LEU A 9 -13.53 -22.48 5.96
N GLN A 10 -13.28 -22.67 7.26
CA GLN A 10 -12.17 -23.48 7.78
C GLN A 10 -10.80 -23.07 7.19
N PHE A 11 -10.63 -21.77 6.93
CA PHE A 11 -9.42 -21.20 6.37
C PHE A 11 -8.39 -20.92 7.47
N GLY A 12 -7.23 -21.57 7.36
CA GLY A 12 -6.17 -21.53 8.37
C GLY A 12 -5.30 -20.27 8.36
N ASP A 13 -5.12 -19.58 7.22
CA ASP A 13 -4.33 -18.35 7.16
C ASP A 13 -5.17 -17.15 7.63
N ARG A 14 -4.85 -16.66 8.83
CA ARG A 14 -5.54 -15.54 9.49
C ARG A 14 -4.69 -14.27 9.51
N GLU A 15 -3.60 -14.22 8.74
CA GLU A 15 -2.71 -13.07 8.66
C GLU A 15 -3.30 -11.98 7.76
N PHE A 16 -4.40 -11.37 8.21
CA PHE A 16 -5.11 -10.32 7.47
C PHE A 16 -4.49 -8.93 7.63
N TYR A 17 -3.84 -8.68 8.77
CA TYR A 17 -3.13 -7.43 9.09
C TYR A 17 -1.97 -7.73 10.06
N LYS A 18 -0.98 -6.83 10.12
CA LYS A 18 0.11 -6.84 11.11
C LYS A 18 0.01 -5.63 12.02
N ASP A 19 1.03 -5.39 12.84
CA ASP A 19 1.14 -4.25 13.76
C ASP A 19 1.36 -2.92 13.02
N TRP A 20 0.47 -2.58 12.09
CA TRP A 20 0.55 -1.41 11.23
C TRP A 20 0.53 -0.09 12.01
N TRP A 21 0.00 -0.10 13.23
CA TRP A 21 -0.03 1.06 14.12
C TRP A 21 1.36 1.42 14.68
N ASN A 22 2.30 0.47 14.68
CA ASN A 22 3.68 0.67 15.10
C ASN A 22 4.61 0.99 13.92
N ALA A 23 4.07 1.14 12.71
CA ALA A 23 4.85 1.43 11.52
C ALA A 23 5.57 2.78 11.64
N ARG A 24 6.87 2.80 11.33
CA ARG A 24 7.70 4.02 11.40
C ARG A 24 7.68 4.83 10.10
N THR A 25 7.26 4.20 9.00
CA THR A 25 7.11 4.84 7.69
C THR A 25 5.75 4.58 7.09
N PHE A 26 5.35 5.46 6.17
CA PHE A 26 4.15 5.24 5.36
C PHE A 26 4.27 3.99 4.49
N GLU A 27 5.48 3.66 4.01
CA GLU A 27 5.70 2.42 3.27
C GLU A 27 5.37 1.19 4.11
N GLU A 28 5.87 1.14 5.34
CA GLU A 28 5.63 0.03 6.27
C GLU A 28 4.15 -0.07 6.65
N TYR A 29 3.51 1.06 6.92
CA TYR A 29 2.07 1.14 7.19
C TYR A 29 1.25 0.46 6.09
N TRP A 30 1.48 0.82 4.82
CA TRP A 30 0.73 0.27 3.68
C TRP A 30 0.96 -1.22 3.45
N ARG A 31 2.12 -1.74 3.85
CA ARG A 31 2.44 -3.17 3.76
C ARG A 31 1.75 -3.99 4.84
N MET A 32 1.49 -3.39 6.00
CA MET A 32 0.99 -4.09 7.19
C MET A 32 -0.51 -3.95 7.41
N TRP A 33 -1.13 -2.85 6.93
CA TRP A 33 -2.54 -2.53 7.17
C TRP A 33 -3.51 -3.59 6.60
N ASN A 34 -3.31 -3.98 5.33
CA ASN A 34 -4.20 -4.91 4.63
C ASN A 34 -3.38 -5.92 3.84
N MET A 35 -3.05 -7.03 4.50
CA MET A 35 -2.20 -8.08 3.94
C MET A 35 -2.79 -8.74 2.69
N PRO A 36 -4.09 -9.07 2.59
CA PRO A 36 -4.67 -9.63 1.38
C PRO A 36 -4.48 -8.74 0.16
N VAL A 37 -4.79 -7.44 0.27
CA VAL A 37 -4.63 -6.47 -0.82
C VAL A 37 -3.15 -6.28 -1.15
N HIS A 38 -2.30 -6.16 -0.12
CA HIS A 38 -0.86 -6.03 -0.32
C HIS A 38 -0.27 -7.25 -1.05
N LYS A 39 -0.56 -8.47 -0.60
CA LYS A 39 -0.13 -9.74 -1.23
C LYS A 39 -0.64 -9.81 -2.68
N TRP A 40 -1.90 -9.43 -2.94
CA TRP A 40 -2.46 -9.40 -4.29
C TRP A 40 -1.74 -8.40 -5.20
N MET A 41 -1.52 -7.17 -4.74
CA MET A 41 -0.84 -6.12 -5.49
C MET A 41 0.60 -6.50 -5.81
N VAL A 42 1.32 -7.07 -4.84
CA VAL A 42 2.70 -7.54 -5.04
C VAL A 42 2.75 -8.66 -6.07
N ARG A 43 1.84 -9.63 -5.99
CA ARG A 43 1.81 -10.79 -6.89
C ARG A 43 1.39 -10.43 -8.33
N HIS A 44 0.39 -9.58 -8.50
CA HIS A 44 -0.23 -9.34 -9.81
C HIS A 44 0.21 -8.04 -10.48
N CYS A 45 0.73 -7.08 -9.73
CA CYS A 45 1.20 -5.81 -10.29
C CYS A 45 2.72 -5.70 -10.18
N TYR A 46 3.28 -5.79 -8.97
CA TYR A 46 4.69 -5.51 -8.73
C TYR A 46 5.64 -6.54 -9.39
N PHE A 47 5.49 -7.83 -9.08
CA PHE A 47 6.38 -8.87 -9.64
C PHE A 47 6.32 -8.97 -11.17
N PRO A 48 5.13 -8.90 -11.82
CA PRO A 48 5.05 -8.84 -13.27
C PRO A 48 5.77 -7.62 -13.86
N CYS A 49 5.65 -6.44 -13.24
CA CYS A 49 6.41 -5.26 -13.68
C CYS A 49 7.92 -5.48 -13.59
N LEU A 50 8.41 -6.03 -12.47
CA LEU A 50 9.83 -6.33 -12.28
C LEU A 50 10.34 -7.38 -13.30
N ARG A 51 9.54 -8.42 -13.57
CA ARG A 51 9.88 -9.45 -14.56
C ARG A 51 9.97 -8.89 -15.98
N ASN A 52 9.20 -7.85 -16.29
CA ASN A 52 9.26 -7.13 -17.56
C ASN A 52 10.38 -6.08 -17.62
N GLY A 53 11.29 -6.04 -16.64
CA GLY A 53 12.43 -5.11 -16.63
C GLY A 53 12.09 -3.68 -16.19
N VAL A 54 10.89 -3.44 -15.65
CA VAL A 54 10.53 -2.12 -15.12
C VAL A 54 11.33 -1.84 -13.85
N PRO A 55 11.94 -0.65 -13.70
CA PRO A 55 12.69 -0.30 -12.50
C PRO A 55 11.78 -0.25 -11.28
N LYS A 56 12.32 -0.60 -10.11
CA LYS A 56 11.57 -0.75 -8.85
C LYS A 56 10.70 0.46 -8.51
N GLY A 57 11.21 1.68 -8.70
CA GLY A 57 10.46 2.91 -8.42
C GLY A 57 9.23 3.07 -9.31
N ILE A 58 9.36 2.77 -10.61
CA ILE A 58 8.23 2.83 -11.56
C ILE A 58 7.22 1.70 -11.25
N ALA A 59 7.69 0.51 -10.88
CA ALA A 59 6.81 -0.59 -10.50
C ALA A 59 5.96 -0.26 -9.25
N VAL A 60 6.54 0.44 -8.26
CA VAL A 60 5.79 0.95 -7.11
C VAL A 60 4.78 2.02 -7.55
N LEU A 61 5.18 2.96 -8.40
CA LEU A 61 4.27 3.98 -8.92
C LEU A 61 3.08 3.38 -9.67
N ILE A 62 3.29 2.35 -10.49
CA ILE A 62 2.22 1.62 -11.20
C ILE A 62 1.28 0.95 -10.19
N ALA A 63 1.80 0.31 -9.14
CA ALA A 63 0.98 -0.30 -8.11
C ALA A 63 0.09 0.73 -7.38
N PHE A 64 0.64 1.90 -7.05
CA PHE A 64 -0.13 3.01 -6.46
C PHE A 64 -1.17 3.58 -7.43
N LEU A 65 -0.85 3.69 -8.73
CA LEU A 65 -1.79 4.14 -9.75
C LEU A 65 -2.99 3.20 -9.89
N ILE A 66 -2.72 1.89 -9.97
CA ILE A 66 -3.78 0.87 -10.03
C ILE A 66 -4.65 0.96 -8.78
N SER A 67 -4.01 1.07 -7.59
CA SER A 67 -4.72 1.25 -6.33
C SER A 67 -5.62 2.50 -6.35
N ALA A 68 -5.11 3.65 -6.80
CA ALA A 68 -5.84 4.91 -6.86
C ALA A 68 -7.08 4.82 -7.76
N ILE A 69 -6.98 4.12 -8.90
CA ILE A 69 -8.11 3.89 -9.81
C ILE A 69 -9.19 3.05 -9.12
N PHE A 70 -8.81 1.97 -8.43
CA PHE A 70 -9.78 1.16 -7.68
C PHE A 70 -10.47 1.95 -6.57
N HIS A 71 -9.75 2.80 -5.84
CA HIS A 71 -10.33 3.63 -4.78
C HIS A 71 -11.33 4.65 -5.34
N GLU A 72 -11.00 5.32 -6.46
CA GLU A 72 -11.95 6.20 -7.13
C GLU A 72 -13.18 5.43 -7.62
N LEU A 73 -13.02 4.25 -8.23
CA LEU A 73 -14.16 3.43 -8.68
C LEU A 73 -15.06 2.99 -7.52
N CYS A 74 -14.47 2.56 -6.41
CA CYS A 74 -15.22 2.15 -5.21
C CYS A 74 -16.04 3.29 -4.58
N ILE A 75 -15.62 4.55 -4.74
CA ILE A 75 -16.32 5.72 -4.20
C ILE A 75 -17.26 6.31 -5.25
N ALA A 76 -16.79 6.48 -6.48
CA ALA A 76 -17.52 7.13 -7.56
C ALA A 76 -18.75 6.34 -8.01
N VAL A 77 -18.69 5.01 -8.01
CA VAL A 77 -19.83 4.17 -8.43
C VAL A 77 -21.01 4.27 -7.45
N PRO A 78 -20.85 4.01 -6.14
CA PRO A 78 -21.98 4.13 -5.20
C PRO A 78 -22.47 5.56 -5.03
N CYS A 79 -21.58 6.55 -5.08
CA CYS A 79 -21.95 7.95 -4.93
C CYS A 79 -22.42 8.61 -6.23
N HIS A 80 -22.35 7.91 -7.38
CA HIS A 80 -22.61 8.45 -8.71
C HIS A 80 -21.87 9.78 -9.00
N MET A 81 -20.69 9.95 -8.43
CA MET A 81 -19.95 11.21 -8.44
C MET A 81 -18.48 10.95 -8.77
N PHE A 82 -18.11 11.25 -10.00
CA PHE A 82 -16.73 11.14 -10.46
C PHE A 82 -16.02 12.49 -10.31
N ARG A 83 -15.20 12.64 -9.28
CA ARG A 83 -14.52 13.91 -8.95
C ARG A 83 -13.01 13.78 -8.77
N LEU A 84 -12.45 12.57 -8.82
CA LEU A 84 -11.01 12.28 -8.72
C LEU A 84 -10.35 12.67 -7.38
N TRP A 85 -11.12 13.03 -6.35
CA TRP A 85 -10.57 13.38 -5.04
C TRP A 85 -9.85 12.19 -4.38
N ALA A 86 -10.44 11.00 -4.46
CA ALA A 86 -9.83 9.80 -3.88
C ALA A 86 -8.58 9.39 -4.66
N PHE A 87 -8.64 9.47 -5.99
CA PHE A 87 -7.48 9.26 -6.85
C PHE A 87 -6.30 10.17 -6.46
N LEU A 88 -6.55 11.48 -6.36
CA LEU A 88 -5.51 12.45 -5.98
C LEU A 88 -4.97 12.19 -4.57
N GLY A 89 -5.85 11.84 -3.63
CA GLY A 89 -5.46 11.51 -2.26
C GLY A 89 -4.49 10.32 -2.18
N ILE A 90 -4.73 9.24 -2.92
CA ILE A 90 -3.83 8.09 -2.96
C ILE A 90 -2.54 8.42 -3.70
N MET A 91 -2.61 9.12 -4.83
CA MET A 91 -1.40 9.50 -5.59
C MET A 91 -0.49 10.45 -4.80
N PHE A 92 -1.05 11.30 -3.95
CA PHE A 92 -0.27 12.16 -3.05
C PHE A 92 0.52 11.38 -1.98
N GLN A 93 0.19 10.12 -1.72
CA GLN A 93 0.94 9.29 -0.76
C GLN A 93 2.31 8.86 -1.31
N VAL A 94 2.48 8.80 -2.64
CA VAL A 94 3.77 8.44 -3.26
C VAL A 94 4.90 9.40 -2.86
N PRO A 95 4.77 10.74 -3.02
CA PRO A 95 5.80 11.67 -2.54
C PRO A 95 5.93 11.64 -1.02
N LEU A 96 4.85 11.40 -0.26
CA LEU A 96 4.89 11.30 1.19
C LEU A 96 5.77 10.11 1.66
N VAL A 97 5.69 8.97 0.98
CA VAL A 97 6.58 7.82 1.23
C VAL A 97 8.04 8.19 0.98
N VAL A 98 8.35 8.90 -0.11
CA VAL A 98 9.72 9.34 -0.40
C VAL A 98 10.24 10.29 0.67
N ILE A 99 9.43 11.27 1.08
CA ILE A 99 9.79 12.25 2.11
C ILE A 99 10.01 11.57 3.45
N THR A 100 9.10 10.68 3.87
CA THR A 100 9.22 10.00 5.16
C THR A 100 10.41 9.05 5.22
N ASN A 101 10.70 8.32 4.14
CA ASN A 101 11.91 7.52 4.03
C ASN A 101 13.18 8.41 4.06
N PHE A 102 13.18 9.57 3.42
CA PHE A 102 14.30 10.51 3.48
C PHE A 102 14.53 11.05 4.90
N ILE A 103 13.45 11.46 5.58
CA ILE A 103 13.50 11.97 6.95
C ILE A 103 14.03 10.89 7.90
N GLN A 104 13.50 9.66 7.83
CA GLN A 104 13.95 8.58 8.70
C GLN A 104 15.44 8.28 8.53
N ARG A 105 15.92 8.22 7.29
CA ARG A 105 17.35 8.00 7.01
C ARG A 105 18.21 9.12 7.59
N LYS A 106 17.75 10.38 7.49
CA LYS A 106 18.47 11.52 8.07
C LYS A 106 18.56 11.44 9.60
N PHE A 107 17.47 11.06 10.28
CA PHE A 107 17.43 10.94 11.74
C PHE A 107 18.17 9.70 12.28
N GLN A 108 18.18 8.58 11.54
CA GLN A 108 18.99 7.41 11.92
C GLN A 108 20.49 7.73 11.86
N ASN A 109 20.93 8.36 10.78
CA ASN A 109 22.34 8.72 10.61
C ASN A 109 22.84 9.69 11.69
N SER A 110 21.98 10.57 12.24
CA SER A 110 22.39 11.48 13.32
C SER A 110 22.57 10.77 14.66
N MET A 111 21.80 9.71 14.94
CA MET A 111 21.92 8.94 16.20
C MET A 111 23.11 7.98 16.20
N GLU A 112 23.60 7.56 15.03
CA GLU A 112 24.78 6.69 14.91
C GLU A 112 26.10 7.47 15.01
N THR A 113 26.05 8.81 14.89
CA THR A 113 27.23 9.70 14.97
C THR A 113 27.47 10.32 16.35
N GLU A 114 26.60 10.06 17.33
CA GLU A 114 26.78 10.42 18.74
C GLU A 114 27.22 9.22 19.58
#